data_AF-A0A6I7WL39-F1
#
_entry.id   AF-A0A6I7WL39-F1
#
_cell.length_a   1.000
_cell.length_b   1.000
_cell.length_c   1.000
_cell.angle_alpha   90.00
_cell.angle_beta   90.00
_cell.angle_gamma   90.00
#
_symmetry.space_group_name_H-M   'P 1'
#
loop_
_entity.id
_entity.type
_entity.pdbx_description
1 polymer ?
#
loop_
_entity_poly.entity_id
_entity_poly.type
_entity_poly.pdbx_seq_one_letter_code
_entity_poly.pdbx_strand_id
1 'polypeptide(L)'
;MTEYEIRGGEIRGLAKTLVLQFMQNNHDYKPGKNGLKLAQIFRMCGFDWGEYEKATSSNQQYWIVALVRELEYEGKIERDPSTKHWCLK
;
A
#
# COMPACT_ATOMS: atom_id res chain seq x y z
N MET A 1 -2.59 18.67 -18.11
CA MET A 1 -1.98 18.43 -16.80
C MET A 1 -0.95 19.50 -16.54
N THR A 2 -0.93 20.05 -15.34
CA THR A 2 0.13 20.91 -14.81
C THR A 2 1.37 20.08 -14.47
N GLU A 3 2.51 20.74 -14.28
CA GLU A 3 3.74 20.09 -13.81
C GLU A 3 3.52 19.34 -12.47
N TYR A 4 2.75 19.93 -11.55
CA TYR A 4 2.44 19.33 -10.26
C TYR A 4 1.61 18.05 -10.39
N GLU A 5 0.64 18.02 -11.33
CA GLU A 5 -0.15 16.81 -11.61
C GLU A 5 0.71 15.69 -12.20
N ILE A 6 1.66 16.03 -13.08
CA ILE A 6 2.61 15.08 -13.68
C ILE A 6 3.49 14.47 -12.57
N ARG A 7 4.16 15.31 -11.78
CA ARG A 7 5.03 14.86 -10.68
C ARG A 7 4.25 14.08 -9.62
N GLY A 8 3.02 14.50 -9.33
CA GLY A 8 2.12 13.75 -8.45
C GLY A 8 1.77 12.36 -9.01
N GLY A 9 1.64 12.22 -10.33
CA GLY A 9 1.51 10.93 -11.00
C GLY A 9 2.75 10.05 -10.82
N GLU A 10 3.94 10.60 -11.02
CA GLU A 10 5.22 9.88 -10.87
C GLU A 10 5.42 9.38 -9.43
N ILE A 11 5.16 10.22 -8.43
CA ILE A 11 5.26 9.85 -7.00
C ILE A 11 4.31 8.70 -6.68
N ARG A 12 3.06 8.75 -7.16
CA ARG A 12 2.10 7.65 -6.98
C ARG A 12 2.58 6.36 -7.66
N GLY A 13 3.12 6.46 -8.87
CA GLY A 13 3.69 5.32 -9.60
C GLY A 13 4.86 4.66 -8.86
N LEU A 14 5.78 5.46 -8.32
CA LEU A 14 6.90 4.98 -7.52
C LEU A 14 6.42 4.32 -6.22
N ALA A 15 5.51 4.97 -5.49
CA ALA A 15 4.96 4.43 -4.25
C ALA A 15 4.22 3.11 -4.49
N LYS A 16 3.44 3.01 -5.58
CA LYS A 16 2.74 1.79 -5.99
C LYS A 16 3.72 0.66 -6.31
N THR A 17 4.78 0.96 -7.05
CA THR A 17 5.82 -0.01 -7.41
C THR A 17 6.54 -0.54 -6.17
N LEU A 18 6.86 0.35 -5.22
CA LEU A 18 7.48 -0.03 -3.95
C LEU A 18 6.61 -1.01 -3.15
N VAL A 19 5.30 -0.74 -3.03
CA VAL A 19 4.35 -1.63 -2.34
C VAL A 19 4.34 -3.01 -2.99
N LEU A 20 4.24 -3.07 -4.32
CA LEU A 20 4.21 -4.34 -5.05
C LEU A 20 5.50 -5.14 -4.86
N GLN A 21 6.66 -4.49 -4.99
CA GLN A 21 7.97 -5.11 -4.78
C GLN A 21 8.12 -5.63 -3.34
N PHE A 22 7.68 -4.85 -2.35
CA PHE A 22 7.66 -5.29 -0.96
C PHE A 22 6.82 -6.56 -0.80
N MET A 23 5.61 -6.61 -1.36
CA MET A 23 4.76 -7.80 -1.26
C MET A 23 5.37 -9.01 -1.98
N GLN A 24 5.98 -8.82 -3.16
CA GLN A 24 6.63 -9.88 -3.94
C GLN A 24 7.84 -10.50 -3.24
N ASN A 25 8.63 -9.69 -2.54
CA ASN A 25 9.86 -10.15 -1.89
C ASN A 25 9.63 -10.77 -0.50
N ASN A 26 8.42 -10.70 0.04
CA ASN A 26 8.09 -11.27 1.35
C ASN A 26 7.14 -12.47 1.18
N HIS A 27 7.68 -13.67 1.41
CA HIS A 27 7.03 -14.95 1.09
C HIS A 27 5.76 -15.27 1.90
N ASP A 28 5.49 -14.52 2.98
CA ASP A 28 4.35 -14.73 3.87
C ASP A 28 3.02 -14.18 3.34
N TYR A 29 3.01 -13.55 2.16
CA TYR A 29 1.86 -12.78 1.65
C TYR A 29 1.30 -13.30 0.33
N LYS A 30 1.56 -14.58 0.04
CA LYS A 30 1.01 -15.34 -1.09
C LYS A 30 -0.46 -15.74 -0.84
N PRO A 31 -1.24 -16.05 -1.90
CA PRO A 31 -2.56 -16.66 -1.76
C PRO A 31 -2.56 -17.85 -0.79
N GLY A 32 -3.49 -17.88 0.17
CA GLY A 32 -3.58 -18.92 1.19
C GLY A 32 -2.68 -18.74 2.43
N LYS A 33 -1.97 -17.61 2.55
CA LYS A 33 -1.28 -17.18 3.77
C LYS A 33 -2.00 -16.02 4.45
N ASN A 34 -1.47 -15.57 5.59
CA ASN A 34 -2.13 -14.59 6.46
C ASN A 34 -2.28 -13.18 5.84
N GLY A 35 -1.69 -12.87 4.67
CA GLY A 35 -1.80 -11.55 4.04
C GLY A 35 -1.25 -10.41 4.90
N LEU A 36 -1.47 -9.17 4.45
CA LEU A 36 -1.01 -7.96 5.12
C LEU A 36 -2.13 -7.00 5.50
N LYS A 37 -2.08 -6.46 6.72
CA LYS A 37 -2.87 -5.27 7.07
C LYS A 37 -2.34 -4.06 6.31
N LEU A 38 -3.23 -3.11 6.01
CA LEU A 38 -2.85 -1.82 5.42
C LEU A 38 -1.76 -1.12 6.25
N ALA A 39 -1.93 -1.07 7.58
CA ALA A 39 -0.95 -0.49 8.49
C ALA A 39 0.44 -1.16 8.40
N GLN A 40 0.51 -2.46 8.11
CA GLN A 40 1.79 -3.15 7.95
C GLN A 40 2.46 -2.74 6.63
N ILE A 41 1.72 -2.71 5.52
CA ILE A 41 2.23 -2.22 4.23
C ILE A 41 2.75 -0.79 4.39
N PHE A 42 1.95 0.07 5.00
CA PHE A 42 2.28 1.47 5.29
C PHE A 42 3.63 1.61 6.00
N ARG A 43 3.82 0.90 7.12
CA ARG A 43 5.07 0.97 7.89
C ARG A 43 6.25 0.33 7.19
N MET A 44 6.06 -0.84 6.60
CA MET A 44 7.16 -1.61 6.00
C MET A 44 7.65 -1.04 4.69
N CYS A 45 6.82 -0.26 3.99
CA CYS A 45 7.25 0.52 2.84
C CYS A 45 7.84 1.89 3.23
N GLY A 46 8.03 2.16 4.53
CA GLY A 46 8.64 3.41 5.01
C GLY A 46 7.77 4.65 4.83
N PHE A 47 6.45 4.49 4.73
CA PHE A 47 5.51 5.60 4.63
C PHE A 47 5.07 6.14 5.98
N ASP A 48 5.59 5.61 7.09
CA ASP A 48 5.26 6.11 8.43
C ASP A 48 6.19 7.28 8.79
N TRP A 49 5.62 8.48 8.96
CA TRP A 49 6.36 9.66 9.40
C TRP A 49 6.47 9.75 10.94
N GLY A 50 5.94 8.77 11.66
CA GLY A 50 5.85 8.76 13.11
C GLY A 50 4.64 9.54 13.62
N GLU A 51 4.58 9.71 14.93
CA GLU A 51 3.43 10.32 15.59
C GLU A 51 3.51 11.85 15.59
N TYR A 52 2.45 12.50 15.11
CA TYR A 52 2.25 13.95 15.21
C TYR A 52 0.92 14.27 15.89
N GLU A 53 0.84 15.45 16.52
CA GLU A 53 -0.42 15.93 17.08
C GLU A 53 -1.51 15.97 15.99
N LYS A 54 -2.60 15.23 16.20
CA LYS A 54 -3.74 15.06 15.26
C LYS A 54 -3.42 14.36 13.92
N ALA A 55 -2.18 13.92 13.71
CA ALA A 55 -1.77 13.16 12.52
C ALA A 55 -0.97 11.93 12.94
N THR A 56 -1.61 11.03 13.68
CA THR A 56 -1.01 9.76 14.13
C THR A 56 -0.68 8.86 12.95
N SER A 57 0.18 7.85 13.14
CA SER A 57 0.48 6.86 12.10
C SER A 57 -0.77 6.15 11.59
N SER A 58 -1.79 6.01 12.45
CA SER A 58 -3.09 5.45 12.07
C SER A 58 -3.90 6.36 11.13
N ASN A 59 -3.74 7.68 11.23
CA ASN A 59 -4.35 8.64 10.31
C ASN A 59 -3.58 8.71 8.98
N GLN A 60 -2.24 8.69 9.05
CA GLN A 60 -1.38 8.78 7.87
C GLN A 60 -1.57 7.60 6.90
N GLN A 61 -1.86 6.39 7.40
CA GLN A 61 -2.01 5.21 6.55
C GLN A 61 -3.13 5.33 5.50
N TYR A 62 -4.11 6.22 5.68
CA TYR A 62 -5.23 6.36 4.74
C TYR A 62 -4.79 6.84 3.36
N TRP A 63 -3.64 7.53 3.27
CA TRP A 63 -3.08 7.97 1.99
C TRP A 63 -2.76 6.77 1.07
N ILE A 64 -2.29 5.64 1.61
CA ILE A 64 -1.91 4.48 0.80
C ILE A 64 -3.08 3.60 0.38
N VAL A 65 -4.32 3.90 0.82
CA VAL A 65 -5.52 3.14 0.44
C VAL A 65 -5.73 3.18 -1.08
N ALA A 66 -5.49 4.33 -1.71
CA ALA A 66 -5.65 4.46 -3.16
C ALA A 66 -4.64 3.58 -3.92
N LEU A 67 -3.40 3.46 -3.42
CA LEU A 67 -2.34 2.68 -4.05
C LEU A 67 -2.70 1.19 -4.09
N VAL A 68 -3.13 0.62 -2.96
CA VAL A 68 -3.50 -0.81 -2.89
C VAL A 68 -4.77 -1.11 -3.69
N ARG A 69 -5.69 -0.16 -3.81
CA ARG A 69 -6.88 -0.30 -4.68
C ARG A 69 -6.54 -0.27 -6.16
N GLU A 70 -5.59 0.56 -6.55
CA GLU A 70 -5.10 0.59 -7.93
C GLU A 70 -4.39 -0.73 -8.30
N LEU A 71 -3.54 -1.26 -7.40
CA LEU A 71 -2.91 -2.57 -7.59
C LEU A 71 -3.92 -3.72 -7.68
N GLU A 72 -5.00 -3.65 -6.90
CA GLU A 72 -6.10 -4.60 -6.96
C GLU A 72 -6.85 -4.53 -8.29
N TYR A 73 -7.15 -3.31 -8.76
CA TYR A 73 -7.75 -3.07 -10.07
C TYR A 73 -6.86 -3.58 -11.21
N GLU A 74 -5.54 -3.43 -11.09
CA GLU A 74 -4.53 -3.97 -12.02
C GLU A 74 -4.34 -5.49 -11.89
N GLY A 75 -5.04 -6.15 -10.96
CA GLY A 75 -4.98 -7.59 -10.74
C GLY A 75 -3.64 -8.08 -10.17
N LYS A 76 -2.87 -7.21 -9.52
CA LYS A 76 -1.57 -7.55 -8.91
C LYS A 76 -1.72 -8.07 -7.49
N ILE A 77 -2.70 -7.56 -6.77
CA ILE A 77 -3.02 -7.94 -5.40
C ILE A 77 -4.53 -8.14 -5.27
N GLU A 78 -4.97 -8.70 -4.16
CA GLU A 78 -6.38 -8.80 -3.81
C GLU A 78 -6.60 -8.60 -2.32
N ARG A 79 -7.80 -8.15 -1.95
CA ARG A 79 -8.21 -8.05 -0.55
C ARG A 79 -9.07 -9.24 -0.15
N ASP A 80 -8.56 -10.04 0.79
CA ASP A 80 -9.31 -11.15 1.36
C ASP A 80 -10.59 -10.62 2.06
N PRO A 81 -11.79 -11.10 1.66
CA PRO A 81 -13.05 -10.61 2.22
C PRO A 81 -13.26 -11.02 3.69
N SER A 82 -12.60 -12.07 4.18
CA SER A 82 -12.71 -12.58 5.54
C SER A 82 -11.78 -11.86 6.51
N THR A 83 -10.49 -11.76 6.18
CA THR A 83 -9.45 -11.15 7.03
C THR A 83 -9.27 -9.66 6.79
N LYS A 84 -9.74 -9.16 5.64
CA LYS A 84 -9.51 -7.78 5.14
C LYS A 84 -8.04 -7.48 4.85
N HIS A 85 -7.19 -8.49 4.81
CA HIS A 85 -5.78 -8.39 4.50
C HIS A 85 -5.54 -8.36 2.98
N TRP A 86 -4.41 -7.80 2.58
CA TRP A 86 -3.95 -7.69 1.20
C TRP A 86 -2.95 -8.81 0.90
N CYS A 87 -3.16 -9.49 -0.22
CA CYS A 87 -2.33 -10.60 -0.68
C CYS A 87 -1.92 -10.38 -2.14
N LEU A 88 -0.81 -10.97 -2.56
CA LEU A 88 -0.53 -11.09 -4.01
C LEU A 88 -1.62 -11.93 -4.66
N LYS A 89 -1.97 -11.59 -5.91
CA LYS A 89 -2.87 -12.38 -6.75
C LYS A 89 -2.10 -13.38 -7.62
#